data_AF-L5LB00-F1
#
_entry.id   AF-L5LB00-F1
#
_cell.length_a   1.000
_cell.length_b   1.000
_cell.length_c   1.000
_cell.angle_alpha   90.00
_cell.angle_beta   90.00
_cell.angle_gamma   90.00
#
_symmetry.space_group_name_H-M   'P 1'
#
loop_
_entity.id
_entity.type
_entity.pdbx_description
1 polymer ?
#
loop_
_entity_poly.entity_id
_entity_poly.type
_entity_poly.pdbx_seq_one_letter_code
_entity_poly.pdbx_strand_id
1 'polypeptide(L)'
;MKMAPKAKKEALAPPKAEAKAKALKAKKAVLKGIHNHRQKKIRMSPTFQLPKTLRLRRQPKYPQKSAPRRNKLDHYAIIKFPLTTESAMKKIENNNTLVFIVDVKANKHQVKQAVKQCFGCCQQNWNHLN
;
A
#
# COMPACT_ATOMS: atom_id res chain seq x y z
N MET A 1 22.58 -49.54 -23.24
CA MET A 1 23.34 -50.36 -22.27
C MET A 1 23.98 -49.44 -21.24
N LYS A 2 23.51 -49.45 -19.98
CA LYS A 2 24.19 -48.82 -18.83
C LYS A 2 24.10 -49.77 -17.64
N MET A 3 25.26 -50.14 -17.11
CA MET A 3 25.46 -51.19 -16.12
C MET A 3 24.98 -50.74 -14.74
N ALA A 4 24.31 -51.66 -14.03
CA ALA A 4 23.90 -51.50 -12.64
C ALA A 4 25.12 -51.67 -11.70
N PRO A 5 25.28 -50.84 -10.65
CA PRO A 5 26.30 -51.07 -9.65
C PRO A 5 25.88 -52.25 -8.76
N LYS A 6 26.78 -53.23 -8.62
CA LYS A 6 26.61 -54.39 -7.74
C LYS A 6 26.42 -53.94 -6.28
N ALA A 7 25.33 -54.38 -5.67
CA ALA A 7 25.07 -54.23 -4.25
C ALA A 7 26.20 -54.89 -3.43
N LYS A 8 26.93 -54.07 -2.66
CA LYS A 8 27.77 -54.57 -1.58
C LYS A 8 26.85 -55.10 -0.49
N LYS A 9 26.94 -56.40 -0.20
CA LYS A 9 26.36 -57.02 1.01
C LYS A 9 26.93 -56.30 2.23
N GLU A 10 26.12 -55.48 2.89
CA GLU A 10 26.43 -54.96 4.21
C GLU A 10 26.48 -56.15 5.18
N ALA A 11 27.64 -56.36 5.80
CA ALA A 11 27.77 -57.25 6.94
C ALA A 11 26.84 -56.75 8.05
N LEU A 12 26.01 -57.64 8.61
CA LEU A 12 25.19 -57.33 9.79
C LEU A 12 26.10 -56.73 10.87
N ALA A 13 25.78 -55.51 11.30
CA ALA A 13 26.44 -54.88 12.42
C ALA A 13 26.36 -55.82 13.65
N PRO A 14 27.36 -55.81 14.55
CA PRO A 14 27.34 -56.67 15.72
C PRO A 14 26.01 -56.47 16.48
N PRO A 15 25.34 -57.53 16.93
CA PRO A 15 23.99 -57.44 17.52
C PRO A 15 23.91 -56.46 18.71
N LYS A 16 25.06 -56.23 19.36
CA LYS A 16 25.23 -55.25 20.44
C LYS A 16 25.08 -53.79 19.96
N ALA A 17 25.49 -53.45 18.72
CA ALA A 17 25.36 -52.11 18.16
C ALA A 17 23.91 -51.81 17.74
N GLU A 18 23.22 -52.77 17.14
CA GLU A 18 21.80 -52.64 16.81
C GLU A 18 20.92 -52.56 18.07
N ALA A 19 21.23 -53.36 19.10
CA ALA A 19 20.55 -53.29 20.39
C ALA A 19 20.74 -51.92 21.07
N LYS A 20 21.95 -51.36 21.02
CA LYS A 20 22.23 -50.00 21.50
C LYS A 20 21.46 -48.94 20.71
N ALA A 21 21.40 -49.04 19.38
CA ALA A 21 20.64 -48.11 18.55
C ALA A 21 19.13 -48.19 18.83
N LYS A 22 18.58 -49.40 19.02
CA LYS A 22 17.19 -49.64 19.41
C LYS A 22 16.89 -49.06 20.81
N ALA A 23 17.78 -49.28 21.77
CA ALA A 23 17.66 -48.72 23.13
C ALA A 23 17.73 -47.18 23.12
N LEU A 24 18.64 -46.59 22.34
CA LEU A 24 18.75 -45.13 22.20
C LEU A 24 17.52 -44.53 21.50
N LYS A 25 16.94 -45.23 20.51
CA LYS A 25 15.71 -44.82 19.84
C LYS A 25 14.50 -44.92 20.77
N ALA A 26 14.40 -45.99 21.57
CA ALA A 26 13.38 -46.16 22.60
C ALA A 26 13.47 -45.06 23.67
N LYS A 27 14.69 -44.78 24.18
CA LYS A 27 14.93 -43.68 25.13
C LYS A 27 14.49 -42.32 24.58
N LYS A 28 14.78 -42.04 23.30
CA LYS A 28 14.36 -40.78 22.64
C LYS A 28 12.83 -40.72 22.46
N ALA A 29 12.20 -41.83 22.11
CA ALA A 29 10.74 -41.93 21.94
C ALA A 29 9.99 -41.77 23.27
N VAL A 30 10.53 -42.26 24.38
CA VAL A 30 9.95 -42.06 25.72
C VAL A 30 10.06 -40.60 26.16
N LEU A 31 11.23 -39.97 25.98
CA LEU A 31 11.45 -38.61 26.49
C LEU A 31 10.68 -37.53 25.75
N LYS A 32 10.68 -37.55 24.41
CA LYS A 32 10.07 -36.49 23.60
C LYS A 32 8.73 -36.92 22.99
N GLY A 33 8.49 -38.23 22.87
CA GLY A 33 7.40 -38.79 22.09
C GLY A 33 7.81 -39.11 20.66
N ILE A 34 6.96 -39.83 19.94
CA ILE A 34 7.15 -40.10 18.50
C ILE A 34 6.74 -38.86 17.67
N HIS A 35 5.85 -38.02 18.21
CA HIS A 35 5.26 -36.86 17.54
C HIS A 35 5.83 -35.52 18.07
N ASN A 36 7.14 -35.35 17.94
CA ASN A 36 7.91 -34.22 18.51
C ASN A 36 7.65 -32.85 17.88
N HIS A 37 6.95 -32.83 16.75
CA HIS A 37 6.70 -31.59 16.01
C HIS A 37 5.42 -30.87 16.45
N ARG A 38 4.61 -31.45 17.35
CA ARG A 38 3.36 -30.85 17.80
C ARG A 38 3.61 -29.91 18.99
N GLN A 39 3.94 -28.65 18.68
CA GLN A 39 4.08 -27.62 19.70
C GLN A 39 2.70 -27.15 20.20
N LYS A 40 2.54 -27.03 21.53
CA LYS A 40 1.33 -26.46 22.16
C LYS A 40 1.40 -24.93 22.05
N LYS A 41 0.30 -24.30 21.61
CA LYS A 41 0.19 -22.83 21.61
C LYS A 41 -0.12 -22.34 23.03
N ILE A 42 0.87 -21.81 23.73
CA ILE A 42 0.71 -21.22 25.06
C ILE A 42 0.09 -19.81 24.90
N ARG A 43 -0.93 -19.49 25.70
CA ARG A 43 -1.54 -18.17 25.76
C ARG A 43 -1.07 -17.48 27.04
N MET A 44 -0.30 -16.40 26.89
CA MET A 44 0.32 -15.70 28.02
C MET A 44 -0.58 -14.60 28.62
N SER A 45 -1.63 -14.18 27.90
CA SER A 45 -2.59 -13.20 28.38
C SER A 45 -3.85 -13.89 28.94
N PRO A 46 -4.42 -13.38 30.05
CA PRO A 46 -5.70 -13.88 30.56
C PRO A 46 -6.88 -13.48 29.66
N THR A 47 -6.75 -12.37 28.93
CA THR A 47 -7.78 -11.87 28.01
C THR A 47 -7.69 -12.58 26.66
N PHE A 48 -8.83 -13.09 26.18
CA PHE A 48 -8.95 -13.66 24.85
C PHE A 48 -9.13 -12.56 23.80
N GLN A 49 -8.22 -12.50 22.81
CA GLN A 49 -8.30 -11.59 21.68
C GLN A 49 -8.75 -12.32 20.42
N LEU A 50 -9.64 -11.69 19.65
CA LEU A 50 -10.03 -12.17 18.33
C LEU A 50 -8.77 -12.25 17.44
N PRO A 51 -8.43 -13.44 16.89
CA PRO A 51 -7.30 -13.55 15.98
C PRO A 51 -7.52 -12.70 14.73
N LYS A 52 -6.43 -12.15 14.20
CA LYS A 52 -6.48 -11.41 12.93
C LYS A 52 -6.85 -12.39 11.81
N THR A 53 -7.98 -12.15 11.19
CA THR A 53 -8.46 -12.89 10.03
C THR A 53 -8.12 -12.13 8.74
N LEU A 54 -8.08 -12.85 7.62
CA LEU A 54 -7.93 -12.23 6.30
C LEU A 54 -9.17 -11.38 6.00
N ARG A 55 -8.96 -10.10 5.69
CA ARG A 55 -10.00 -9.17 5.23
C ARG A 55 -9.77 -8.87 3.75
N LEU A 56 -10.55 -9.51 2.89
CA LEU A 56 -10.48 -9.28 1.45
C LEU A 56 -11.01 -7.88 1.10
N ARG A 57 -10.42 -7.25 0.09
CA ARG A 57 -10.97 -6.01 -0.47
C ARG A 57 -12.29 -6.30 -1.18
N ARG A 58 -13.20 -5.33 -1.21
CA ARG A 58 -14.48 -5.46 -1.91
C ARG A 58 -14.23 -5.64 -3.42
N GLN A 59 -14.83 -6.67 -4.00
CA GLN A 59 -14.89 -6.91 -5.45
C GLN A 59 -16.37 -6.94 -5.86
N PRO A 60 -16.99 -5.78 -6.14
CA PRO A 60 -18.39 -5.74 -6.54
C PRO A 60 -18.58 -6.38 -7.92
N LYS A 61 -19.67 -7.12 -8.11
CA LYS A 61 -19.97 -7.79 -9.39
C LYS A 61 -20.32 -6.82 -10.52
N TYR A 62 -20.79 -5.63 -10.17
CA TYR A 62 -21.14 -4.56 -11.10
C TYR A 62 -20.78 -3.19 -10.48
N PRO A 63 -20.44 -2.18 -11.29
CA PRO A 63 -20.17 -0.84 -10.79
C PRO A 63 -21.46 -0.19 -10.26
N GLN A 64 -21.37 0.57 -9.16
CA GLN A 64 -22.54 1.28 -8.59
C GLN A 64 -23.07 2.42 -9.48
N LYS A 65 -22.22 2.96 -10.36
CA LYS A 65 -22.57 4.00 -11.33
C LYS A 65 -22.04 3.55 -12.68
N SER A 66 -22.87 3.71 -13.72
CA SER A 66 -22.50 3.35 -15.09
C SER A 66 -21.33 4.18 -15.62
N ALA A 67 -21.29 5.47 -15.26
CA ALA A 67 -20.26 6.40 -15.71
C ALA A 67 -19.65 7.21 -14.55
N PRO A 68 -18.36 7.58 -14.65
CA PRO A 68 -17.75 8.51 -13.71
C PRO A 68 -18.37 9.90 -13.83
N ARG A 69 -18.40 10.64 -12.72
CA ARG A 69 -18.87 12.03 -12.71
C ARG A 69 -17.83 12.94 -13.38
N ARG A 70 -18.33 13.93 -14.12
CA ARG A 70 -17.48 15.00 -14.67
C ARG A 70 -17.12 16.01 -13.57
N ASN A 71 -15.91 16.56 -13.64
CA ASN A 71 -15.48 17.64 -12.78
C ASN A 71 -16.21 18.93 -13.16
N LYS A 72 -16.88 19.55 -12.19
CA LYS A 72 -17.63 20.82 -12.41
C LYS A 72 -16.75 22.06 -12.28
N LEU A 73 -15.64 21.97 -11.55
CA LEU A 73 -14.68 23.05 -11.37
C LEU A 73 -13.56 22.85 -12.40
N ASP A 74 -13.83 23.25 -13.64
CA ASP A 74 -12.83 23.34 -14.69
C ASP A 74 -12.10 24.69 -14.64
N HIS A 75 -11.11 24.89 -15.51
CA HIS A 75 -10.26 26.09 -15.49
C HIS A 75 -11.05 27.38 -15.72
N TYR A 76 -12.11 27.31 -16.55
CA TYR A 76 -12.98 28.44 -16.85
C TYR A 76 -13.99 28.71 -15.73
N ALA A 77 -14.49 27.68 -15.02
CA ALA A 77 -15.29 27.92 -13.82
C ALA A 77 -14.46 28.50 -12.66
N ILE A 78 -13.17 28.17 -12.60
CA ILE A 78 -12.25 28.70 -11.58
C ILE A 78 -11.99 30.19 -11.83
N ILE A 79 -11.52 30.57 -13.02
CA ILE A 79 -11.20 31.97 -13.35
C ILE A 79 -12.41 32.62 -14.04
N LYS A 80 -13.11 33.50 -13.34
CA LYS A 80 -14.35 34.11 -13.86
C LYS A 80 -14.03 35.27 -14.80
N PHE A 81 -13.34 36.28 -14.29
CA PHE A 81 -12.92 37.44 -15.06
C PHE A 81 -11.75 38.18 -14.39
N PRO A 82 -10.93 38.90 -15.16
CA PRO A 82 -9.93 39.81 -14.60
C PRO A 82 -10.59 41.00 -13.93
N LEU A 83 -10.00 41.50 -12.86
CA LEU A 83 -10.46 42.72 -12.20
C LEU A 83 -9.80 43.93 -12.87
N THR A 84 -10.61 44.84 -13.41
CA THR A 84 -10.16 46.01 -14.18
C THR A 84 -10.38 47.33 -13.43
N THR A 85 -10.23 47.32 -12.10
CA THR A 85 -10.30 48.55 -11.28
C THR A 85 -8.99 49.33 -11.36
N GLU A 86 -9.02 50.63 -11.05
CA GLU A 86 -7.80 51.46 -11.05
C GLU A 86 -6.68 50.88 -10.17
N SER A 87 -7.04 50.35 -8.99
CA SER A 87 -6.08 49.71 -8.09
C SER A 87 -5.52 48.41 -8.65
N ALA A 88 -6.31 47.65 -9.42
CA ALA A 88 -5.85 46.45 -10.10
C ALA A 88 -4.92 46.81 -11.27
N MET A 89 -5.29 47.82 -12.07
CA MET A 89 -4.45 48.32 -13.16
C MET A 89 -3.08 48.80 -12.64
N LYS A 90 -3.06 49.58 -11.54
CA LYS A 90 -1.81 49.99 -10.87
C LYS A 90 -0.94 48.81 -10.41
N LYS A 91 -1.54 47.69 -9.99
CA LYS A 91 -0.82 46.47 -9.58
C LYS A 91 -0.23 45.69 -10.76
N ILE A 92 -0.77 45.86 -11.96
CA ILE A 92 -0.20 45.28 -13.19
C ILE A 92 1.11 46.00 -13.51
N GLU A 93 1.11 47.34 -13.46
CA GLU A 93 2.26 48.16 -13.81
C GLU A 93 3.39 48.10 -12.77
N ASN A 94 3.07 48.26 -11.49
CA ASN A 94 4.09 48.42 -10.45
C ASN A 94 4.69 47.10 -9.97
N ASN A 95 3.88 46.04 -9.88
CA ASN A 95 4.25 44.79 -9.22
C ASN A 95 4.26 43.60 -10.17
N ASN A 96 3.88 43.78 -11.44
CA ASN A 96 3.69 42.70 -12.43
C ASN A 96 2.72 41.62 -11.94
N THR A 97 1.63 42.03 -11.28
CA THR A 97 0.61 41.09 -10.76
C THR A 97 -0.74 41.28 -11.44
N LEU A 98 -1.33 40.19 -11.93
CA LEU A 98 -2.70 40.15 -12.43
C LEU A 98 -3.68 39.84 -11.29
N VAL A 99 -4.78 40.59 -11.23
CA VAL A 99 -5.85 40.40 -10.24
C VAL A 99 -7.05 39.76 -10.92
N PHE A 100 -7.50 38.63 -10.40
CA PHE A 100 -8.65 37.88 -10.93
C PHE A 100 -9.72 37.72 -9.86
N ILE A 101 -10.97 37.71 -10.29
CA ILE A 101 -12.07 37.18 -9.47
C ILE A 101 -12.21 35.69 -9.76
N VAL A 102 -12.18 34.90 -8.69
CA VAL A 102 -12.11 33.43 -8.72
C VAL A 102 -13.36 32.85 -8.03
N ASP A 103 -13.69 31.60 -8.32
CA ASP A 103 -14.67 30.86 -7.51
C ASP A 103 -14.21 30.65 -6.05
N VAL A 104 -15.13 30.79 -5.11
CA VAL A 104 -14.88 30.71 -3.66
C VAL A 104 -14.34 29.34 -3.25
N LYS A 105 -14.67 28.27 -4.00
CA LYS A 105 -14.22 26.91 -3.68
C LYS A 105 -12.83 26.59 -4.23
N ALA A 106 -12.22 27.49 -5.01
CA ALA A 106 -10.96 27.22 -5.66
C ALA A 106 -9.77 27.35 -4.70
N ASN A 107 -8.83 26.41 -4.80
CA ASN A 107 -7.59 26.45 -4.03
C ASN A 107 -6.45 27.13 -4.80
N LYS A 108 -5.43 27.62 -4.08
CA LYS A 108 -4.22 28.26 -4.66
C LYS A 108 -3.59 27.48 -5.80
N HIS A 109 -3.47 26.16 -5.64
CA HIS A 109 -2.88 25.28 -6.64
C HIS A 109 -3.74 25.16 -7.90
N GLN A 110 -5.06 25.12 -7.74
CA GLN A 110 -6.01 25.02 -8.85
C GLN A 110 -6.01 26.30 -9.68
N VAL A 111 -5.99 27.47 -9.03
CA VAL A 111 -5.89 28.77 -9.71
C VAL A 111 -4.57 28.88 -10.46
N LYS A 112 -3.45 28.51 -9.85
CA LYS A 112 -2.14 28.51 -10.52
C LYS A 112 -2.13 27.64 -11.77
N GLN A 113 -2.73 26.45 -11.70
CA GLN A 113 -2.86 25.56 -12.85
C GLN A 113 -3.79 26.14 -13.92
N ALA A 114 -4.94 26.69 -13.53
CA ALA A 114 -5.88 27.31 -14.44
C ALA A 114 -5.26 28.50 -15.18
N VAL A 115 -4.57 29.39 -14.48
CA VAL A 115 -3.91 30.56 -15.09
C VAL A 115 -2.84 30.11 -16.08
N LYS A 116 -2.03 29.12 -15.70
CA LYS A 116 -1.01 28.55 -16.59
C LYS A 116 -1.62 27.93 -17.85
N GLN A 117 -2.75 27.24 -17.73
CA GLN A 117 -3.42 26.60 -18.86
C GLN A 117 -4.13 27.61 -19.77
N CYS A 118 -4.83 28.59 -19.19
CA CYS A 118 -5.61 29.57 -19.95
C CYS A 118 -4.72 30.62 -20.63
N PHE A 119 -3.67 31.09 -19.95
CA PHE A 119 -2.85 32.22 -20.42
C PHE A 119 -1.40 31.84 -20.76
N GLY A 120 -0.99 30.59 -20.55
CA GLY A 120 0.36 30.13 -20.86
C GLY A 120 1.46 30.69 -19.97
N CYS A 121 1.13 31.47 -18.94
CA CYS A 121 2.11 32.16 -18.10
C CYS A 121 2.52 31.33 -16.87
N CYS A 122 3.81 31.39 -16.53
CA CYS A 122 4.37 30.74 -15.35
C CYS A 122 4.26 31.66 -14.12
N GLN A 123 3.27 31.36 -13.26
CA GLN A 123 3.06 32.13 -12.02
C GLN A 123 4.17 31.86 -10.98
N GLN A 124 4.74 32.94 -10.43
CA GLN A 124 5.71 32.88 -9.34
C GLN A 124 5.01 32.63 -7.99
N ASN A 125 4.18 33.57 -7.51
CA ASN A 125 3.51 33.50 -6.21
C ASN A 125 2.03 33.89 -6.29
N TRP A 126 1.20 33.44 -5.33
CA TRP A 126 -0.25 33.72 -5.35
C TRP A 126 -0.90 33.93 -3.97
N ASN A 127 -1.70 35.00 -3.90
CA ASN A 127 -2.38 35.47 -2.70
C ASN A 127 -3.90 35.40 -2.89
N HIS A 128 -4.61 35.01 -1.82
CA HIS A 128 -6.08 35.07 -1.75
C HIS A 128 -6.49 36.20 -0.82
N LEU A 129 -7.61 36.83 -1.14
CA LEU A 129 -8.36 37.72 -0.27
C LEU A 129 -9.82 37.23 -0.32
N ASN A 130 -10.48 37.18 0.84
CA ASN A 130 -11.89 36.81 0.99
C ASN A 130 -12.71 38.04 1.34
#